data_AF-A0A496XF24-F1
#
_entry.id   AF-A0A496XF24-F1
#
_cell.length_a   1.000
_cell.length_b   1.000
_cell.length_c   1.000
_cell.angle_alpha   90.00
_cell.angle_beta   90.00
_cell.angle_gamma   90.00
#
_symmetry.space_group_name_H-M   'P 1'
#
loop_
_entity.id
_entity.type
_entity.pdbx_description
1 polymer ?
#
loop_
_entity_poly.entity_id
_entity_poly.type
_entity_poly.pdbx_seq_one_letter_code
_entity_poly.pdbx_strand_id
1 'polypeptide(L)'
;MAHQLSLTGNPWLLAMLPIAATFGEPLRIDAPVDPTLLQGAREILNIWSSWDLGLHNADLDVETDSADQDSPPDPYTDDRLIAAFFSGGVDSFFTVLQLLETEEALDELIFIAGFDRHLHQARALQQMTRKIAQAANELGLPAHTVTTNLRQTLWGDTSWSFVAHGCATAFIALALEPRYRQMYLAASVDSVEHEYDTDKNGDLNPWGSHPEIDPLFSSSHMRFVHHGAETGRFEKMRKIAVHPAVQRHLSVCYQSKDGRNCGHCSKCLIATAMLDTLGGYEQATCFDNDPAYTGRLQRLRVED
;
A
#
# COMPACT_ATOMS: atom_id res chain seq x y z
N MET A 1 -2.16 -23.28 3.68
CA MET A 1 -2.19 -22.00 2.96
C MET A 1 -2.90 -22.06 1.61
N ALA A 2 -2.68 -23.06 0.73
CA ALA A 2 -3.44 -23.12 -0.54
C ALA A 2 -4.98 -23.24 -0.35
N HIS A 3 -5.44 -23.85 0.75
CA HIS A 3 -6.86 -23.90 1.14
C HIS A 3 -7.37 -22.61 1.81
N GLN A 4 -6.55 -21.55 1.88
CA GLN A 4 -6.89 -20.26 2.50
C GLN A 4 -6.97 -19.13 1.46
N LEU A 5 -6.83 -19.45 0.17
CA LEU A 5 -7.03 -18.48 -0.89
C LEU A 5 -8.51 -18.37 -1.24
N SER A 6 -8.93 -17.17 -1.62
CA SER A 6 -10.29 -16.95 -2.12
C SER A 6 -10.55 -17.76 -3.40
N LEU A 7 -11.78 -18.27 -3.51
CA LEU A 7 -12.32 -18.90 -4.72
C LEU A 7 -13.35 -18.01 -5.42
N THR A 8 -13.58 -16.79 -4.91
CA THR A 8 -14.52 -15.82 -5.50
C THR A 8 -13.88 -15.10 -6.68
N GLY A 9 -14.69 -14.35 -7.42
CA GLY A 9 -14.23 -13.39 -8.42
C GLY A 9 -13.63 -12.12 -7.82
N ASN A 10 -13.76 -11.86 -6.51
CA ASN A 10 -13.35 -10.61 -5.87
C ASN A 10 -11.91 -10.21 -6.17
N PRO A 11 -10.90 -11.09 -6.00
CA PRO A 11 -9.53 -10.71 -6.27
C PRO A 11 -9.35 -10.38 -7.76
N TRP A 12 -9.97 -11.15 -8.64
CA TRP A 12 -9.84 -11.00 -10.09
C TRP A 12 -10.45 -9.71 -10.61
N LEU A 13 -11.52 -9.22 -9.97
CA LEU A 13 -12.11 -7.92 -10.30
C LEU A 13 -11.08 -6.81 -10.15
N LEU A 14 -10.42 -6.68 -8.99
CA LEU A 14 -9.40 -5.64 -8.78
C LEU A 14 -8.11 -5.94 -9.53
N ALA A 15 -7.80 -7.20 -9.80
CA ALA A 15 -6.65 -7.57 -10.63
C ALA A 15 -6.79 -7.09 -12.09
N MET A 16 -8.03 -7.05 -12.61
CA MET A 16 -8.28 -6.77 -14.02
C MET A 16 -8.87 -5.38 -14.27
N LEU A 17 -9.51 -4.74 -13.27
CA LEU A 17 -10.07 -3.39 -13.39
C LEU A 17 -9.11 -2.35 -13.98
N PRO A 18 -7.85 -2.19 -13.52
CA PRO A 18 -6.93 -1.21 -14.10
C PRO A 18 -6.55 -1.55 -15.55
N ILE A 19 -6.50 -2.83 -15.91
CA ILE A 19 -6.22 -3.28 -17.27
C ILE A 19 -7.42 -2.94 -18.18
N ALA A 20 -8.63 -3.30 -17.77
CA ALA A 20 -9.87 -3.01 -18.49
C ALA A 20 -10.05 -1.50 -18.72
N ALA A 21 -9.82 -0.69 -17.67
CA ALA A 21 -9.88 0.76 -17.79
C ALA A 21 -8.77 1.34 -18.70
N THR A 22 -7.58 0.73 -18.72
CA THR A 22 -6.48 1.19 -19.59
C THR A 22 -6.75 0.87 -21.06
N PHE A 23 -7.30 -0.31 -21.37
CA PHE A 23 -7.48 -0.77 -22.76
C PHE A 23 -8.89 -0.57 -23.31
N GLY A 24 -9.86 -0.22 -22.47
CA GLY A 24 -11.26 -0.06 -22.86
C GLY A 24 -11.95 -1.37 -23.23
N GLU A 25 -11.45 -2.50 -22.72
CA GLU A 25 -12.02 -3.82 -22.95
C GLU A 25 -13.06 -4.18 -21.87
N PRO A 26 -14.13 -4.90 -22.24
CA PRO A 26 -15.09 -5.40 -21.25
C PRO A 26 -14.41 -6.41 -20.31
N LEU A 27 -14.70 -6.30 -19.02
CA LEU A 27 -14.23 -7.22 -18.00
C LEU A 27 -15.30 -8.26 -17.70
N ARG A 28 -15.01 -9.51 -18.07
CA ARG A 28 -15.81 -10.68 -17.72
C ARG A 28 -15.07 -11.58 -16.74
N ILE A 29 -15.77 -12.01 -15.69
CA ILE A 29 -15.25 -12.92 -14.66
C ILE A 29 -16.21 -14.09 -14.52
N ASP A 30 -15.76 -15.30 -14.85
CA ASP A 30 -16.54 -16.53 -14.72
C ASP A 30 -16.51 -17.09 -13.27
N ALA A 31 -16.73 -16.21 -12.29
CA ALA A 31 -16.86 -16.52 -10.88
C ALA A 31 -17.67 -15.43 -10.16
N PRO A 32 -18.50 -15.76 -9.15
CA PRO A 32 -19.31 -14.78 -8.43
C PRO A 32 -18.46 -13.70 -7.76
N VAL A 33 -18.91 -12.45 -7.88
CA VAL A 33 -18.31 -11.30 -7.19
C VAL A 33 -19.28 -10.72 -6.17
N ASP A 34 -18.72 -10.26 -5.06
CA ASP A 34 -19.44 -9.56 -4.02
C ASP A 34 -20.12 -8.27 -4.55
N PRO A 35 -21.42 -8.05 -4.27
CA PRO A 35 -22.15 -6.91 -4.81
C PRO A 35 -21.65 -5.56 -4.30
N THR A 36 -21.15 -5.47 -3.06
CA THR A 36 -20.56 -4.24 -2.52
C THR A 36 -19.27 -3.90 -3.25
N LEU A 37 -18.43 -4.90 -3.48
CA LEU A 37 -17.20 -4.71 -4.23
C LEU A 37 -17.46 -4.35 -5.71
N LEU A 38 -18.44 -4.98 -6.35
CA LEU A 38 -18.82 -4.64 -7.73
C LEU A 38 -19.33 -3.20 -7.84
N GLN A 39 -20.10 -2.73 -6.85
CA GLN A 39 -20.51 -1.32 -6.78
C GLN A 39 -19.30 -0.41 -6.60
N GLY A 40 -18.37 -0.77 -5.70
CA GLY A 40 -17.11 -0.05 -5.51
C GLY A 40 -16.29 0.06 -6.79
N ALA A 41 -16.15 -1.04 -7.55
CA ALA A 41 -15.44 -1.03 -8.84
C ALA A 41 -16.08 -0.11 -9.89
N ARG A 42 -17.41 -0.04 -9.94
CA ARG A 42 -18.11 0.92 -10.81
C ARG A 42 -17.84 2.35 -10.40
N GLU A 43 -17.81 2.63 -9.10
CA GLU A 43 -17.51 3.97 -8.59
C GLU A 43 -16.04 4.36 -8.84
N ILE A 44 -15.11 3.41 -8.71
CA ILE A 44 -13.71 3.61 -9.09
C ILE A 44 -13.58 4.03 -10.57
N LEU A 45 -14.29 3.36 -11.48
CA LEU A 45 -14.32 3.74 -12.90
C LEU A 45 -14.89 5.15 -13.11
N ASN A 46 -15.91 5.54 -12.35
CA ASN A 46 -16.46 6.90 -12.39
C ASN A 46 -15.43 7.93 -11.90
N ILE A 47 -14.76 7.68 -10.78
CA ILE A 47 -13.71 8.57 -10.25
C ILE A 47 -12.58 8.70 -11.26
N TRP A 48 -12.07 7.59 -11.79
CA TRP A 48 -11.02 7.58 -12.81
C TRP A 48 -11.39 8.37 -14.07
N SER A 49 -12.67 8.41 -14.44
CA SER A 49 -13.14 9.23 -15.57
C SER A 49 -12.99 10.75 -15.33
N SER A 50 -12.89 11.19 -14.08
CA SER A 50 -12.65 12.60 -13.71
C SER A 50 -11.17 12.97 -13.61
N TRP A 51 -10.25 12.01 -13.54
CA TRP A 51 -8.82 12.26 -13.28
C TRP A 51 -7.99 12.63 -14.54
N ASP A 52 -8.63 12.77 -15.70
CA ASP A 52 -7.99 13.10 -17.00
C ASP A 52 -6.76 12.21 -17.34
N LEU A 53 -6.80 10.94 -16.92
CA LEU A 53 -5.73 9.96 -17.12
C LEU A 53 -5.85 9.20 -18.46
N GLY A 54 -6.80 9.57 -19.31
CA GLY A 54 -7.10 8.86 -20.56
C GLY A 54 -7.69 7.46 -20.38
N LEU A 55 -8.30 7.19 -19.21
CA LEU A 55 -8.89 5.89 -18.89
C LEU A 55 -10.31 5.75 -19.46
N HIS A 56 -10.68 4.51 -19.74
CA HIS A 56 -11.99 4.12 -20.21
C HIS A 56 -12.88 3.69 -19.04
N ASN A 57 -14.17 4.04 -19.13
CA ASN A 57 -15.18 3.46 -18.26
C ASN A 57 -15.56 2.08 -18.82
N ALA A 58 -14.83 1.05 -18.39
CA ALA A 58 -14.95 -0.30 -18.89
C ALA A 58 -16.30 -0.94 -18.49
N ASP A 59 -16.86 -1.75 -19.39
CA ASP A 59 -18.07 -2.53 -19.08
C ASP A 59 -17.72 -3.71 -18.16
N LEU A 60 -18.51 -3.91 -17.10
CA LEU A 60 -18.30 -4.95 -16.10
C LEU A 60 -19.39 -6.01 -16.23
N ASP A 61 -19.13 -7.04 -17.04
CA ASP A 61 -19.99 -8.21 -17.26
C ASP A 61 -19.64 -9.30 -16.24
N VAL A 62 -20.11 -9.11 -15.03
CA VAL A 62 -19.76 -9.94 -13.87
C VAL A 62 -21.03 -10.42 -13.17
N GLU A 63 -21.11 -11.73 -12.93
CA GLU A 63 -22.18 -12.31 -12.13
C GLU A 63 -21.93 -12.03 -10.64
N THR A 64 -22.95 -11.53 -9.95
CA THR A 64 -22.92 -11.39 -8.50
C THR A 64 -23.36 -12.69 -7.84
N ASP A 65 -22.80 -13.03 -6.68
CA ASP A 65 -23.31 -14.17 -5.93
C ASP A 65 -24.79 -13.96 -5.58
N SER A 66 -25.58 -15.01 -5.77
CA SER A 66 -27.00 -15.06 -5.42
C SER A 66 -27.25 -15.89 -4.16
N ALA A 67 -26.21 -16.55 -3.64
CA ALA A 67 -26.25 -17.28 -2.39
C ALA A 67 -26.33 -16.30 -1.22
N ASP A 68 -27.53 -16.26 -0.63
CA ASP A 68 -27.97 -15.63 0.61
C ASP A 68 -27.35 -14.26 0.97
N GLN A 69 -28.24 -13.28 1.14
CA GLN A 69 -28.01 -12.12 2.00
C GLN A 69 -27.83 -12.55 3.46
N ASP A 70 -26.90 -13.47 3.74
CA ASP A 70 -26.35 -13.62 5.06
C ASP A 70 -25.83 -12.23 5.43
N SER A 71 -26.45 -11.64 6.44
CA SER A 71 -26.06 -10.32 6.92
C SER A 71 -24.55 -10.32 7.10
N PRO A 72 -23.85 -9.22 6.77
CA PRO A 72 -22.40 -9.15 6.94
C PRO A 72 -22.06 -9.69 8.33
N PRO A 73 -21.05 -10.57 8.44
CA PRO A 73 -20.78 -11.29 9.67
C PRO A 73 -20.67 -10.29 10.82
N ASP A 74 -21.33 -10.60 11.94
CA ASP A 74 -21.33 -9.71 13.09
C ASP A 74 -19.86 -9.46 13.48
N PRO A 75 -19.37 -8.20 13.47
CA PRO A 75 -17.98 -7.87 13.76
C PRO A 75 -17.55 -8.31 15.17
N TYR A 76 -18.47 -8.59 16.08
CA TYR A 76 -18.16 -9.14 17.40
C TYR A 76 -17.98 -10.67 17.40
N THR A 77 -18.39 -11.35 16.33
CA THR A 77 -18.31 -12.82 16.17
C THR A 77 -17.38 -13.29 15.06
N ASP A 78 -16.98 -12.39 14.16
CA ASP A 78 -16.03 -12.67 13.09
C ASP A 78 -14.62 -12.85 13.65
N ASP A 79 -14.15 -14.10 13.67
CA ASP A 79 -12.84 -14.54 14.19
C ASP A 79 -11.68 -14.34 13.20
N ARG A 80 -11.98 -13.81 12.00
CA ARG A 80 -10.96 -13.45 11.01
C ARG A 80 -10.14 -12.25 11.47
N LEU A 81 -8.91 -12.21 10.98
CA LEU A 81 -7.87 -11.30 11.46
C LEU A 81 -7.98 -9.91 10.82
N ILE A 82 -7.37 -8.94 11.48
CA ILE A 82 -7.16 -7.59 10.98
C ILE A 82 -5.68 -7.42 10.66
N ALA A 83 -5.38 -6.95 9.45
CA ALA A 83 -4.00 -6.80 8.99
C ALA A 83 -3.72 -5.41 8.43
N ALA A 84 -2.43 -5.09 8.34
CA ALA A 84 -1.93 -3.90 7.66
C ALA A 84 -0.85 -4.29 6.64
N PHE A 85 -0.87 -3.64 5.47
CA PHE A 85 0.26 -3.72 4.57
C PHE A 85 1.46 -2.97 5.13
N PHE A 86 2.61 -3.64 5.18
CA PHE A 86 3.80 -3.14 5.83
C PHE A 86 5.05 -3.27 4.96
N SER A 87 5.49 -2.15 4.39
CA SER A 87 6.67 -2.04 3.53
C SER A 87 7.95 -1.64 4.29
N GLY A 88 7.81 -1.26 5.57
CA GLY A 88 8.89 -0.69 6.37
C GLY A 88 9.23 0.76 5.98
N GLY A 89 8.43 1.40 5.15
CA GLY A 89 8.51 2.83 4.86
C GLY A 89 7.84 3.68 5.93
N VAL A 90 7.98 5.01 5.81
CA VAL A 90 7.44 6.01 6.76
C VAL A 90 5.95 5.80 7.00
N ASP A 91 5.15 5.73 5.93
CA ASP A 91 3.68 5.67 6.04
C ASP A 91 3.20 4.37 6.69
N SER A 92 3.84 3.24 6.37
CA SER A 92 3.50 1.95 6.96
C SER A 92 3.93 1.85 8.43
N PHE A 93 5.08 2.43 8.81
CA PHE A 93 5.48 2.52 10.23
C PHE A 93 4.54 3.42 11.01
N PHE A 94 4.18 4.59 10.46
CA PHE A 94 3.22 5.49 11.07
C PHE A 94 1.88 4.80 11.31
N THR A 95 1.34 4.13 10.29
CA THR A 95 0.07 3.41 10.41
C THR A 95 0.12 2.36 11.51
N VAL A 96 1.13 1.48 11.50
CA VAL A 96 1.23 0.41 12.52
C VAL A 96 1.42 0.98 13.93
N LEU A 97 2.31 1.97 14.10
CA LEU A 97 2.54 2.56 15.43
C LEU A 97 1.32 3.30 15.96
N GLN A 98 0.61 4.05 15.10
CA GLN A 98 -0.61 4.75 15.48
C GLN A 98 -1.71 3.77 15.91
N LEU A 99 -1.91 2.66 15.18
CA LEU A 99 -2.89 1.62 15.52
C LEU A 99 -2.55 0.93 16.86
N LEU A 100 -1.26 0.65 17.10
CA LEU A 100 -0.80 0.07 18.37
C LEU A 100 -0.99 1.06 19.55
N GLU A 101 -0.83 2.36 19.30
CA GLU A 101 -1.04 3.41 20.31
C GLU A 101 -2.52 3.64 20.64
N THR A 102 -3.41 3.54 19.65
CA THR A 102 -4.86 3.73 19.84
C THR A 102 -5.59 2.49 20.33
N GLU A 103 -4.85 1.41 20.61
CA GLU A 103 -5.39 0.08 20.95
C GLU A 103 -6.40 -0.44 19.92
N GLU A 104 -6.26 0.00 18.66
CA GLU A 104 -7.02 -0.58 17.55
C GLU A 104 -6.54 -2.00 17.29
N ALA A 105 -7.48 -2.87 16.92
CA ALA A 105 -7.18 -4.26 16.67
C ALA A 105 -6.30 -4.40 15.41
N LEU A 106 -5.08 -4.89 15.59
CA LEU A 106 -4.13 -5.23 14.53
C LEU A 106 -3.45 -6.55 14.89
N ASP A 107 -3.73 -7.59 14.11
CA ASP A 107 -3.28 -8.94 14.39
C ASP A 107 -1.98 -9.29 13.64
N GLU A 108 -1.86 -8.87 12.37
CA GLU A 108 -0.74 -9.28 11.51
C GLU A 108 -0.31 -8.20 10.52
N LEU A 109 0.94 -8.31 10.05
CA LEU A 109 1.50 -7.48 8.98
C LEU A 109 1.69 -8.28 7.69
N ILE A 110 1.39 -7.67 6.55
CA ILE A 110 1.61 -8.27 5.23
C ILE A 110 2.63 -7.47 4.45
N PHE A 111 3.72 -8.12 4.06
CA PHE A 111 4.70 -7.59 3.12
C PHE A 111 4.51 -8.20 1.72
N ILE A 112 4.48 -7.36 0.69
CA ILE A 112 4.39 -7.82 -0.70
C ILE A 112 5.76 -7.78 -1.36
N ALA A 113 6.33 -8.95 -1.63
CA ALA A 113 7.53 -9.12 -2.44
C ALA A 113 7.17 -9.22 -3.93
N GLY A 114 7.61 -8.25 -4.73
CA GLY A 114 7.35 -8.24 -6.19
C GLY A 114 6.84 -6.91 -6.75
N PHE A 115 6.45 -5.96 -5.88
CA PHE A 115 6.04 -4.62 -6.31
C PHE A 115 7.25 -3.69 -6.47
N ASP A 116 7.92 -3.30 -5.40
CA ASP A 116 9.05 -2.34 -5.49
C ASP A 116 10.35 -2.93 -6.07
N ARG A 117 10.42 -4.25 -6.13
CA ARG A 117 11.57 -5.03 -6.61
C ARG A 117 11.06 -6.22 -7.40
N HIS A 118 11.64 -6.44 -8.57
CA HIS A 118 11.29 -7.59 -9.42
C HIS A 118 11.80 -8.90 -8.84
N LEU A 119 11.12 -10.01 -9.14
CA LEU A 119 11.44 -11.34 -8.62
C LEU A 119 12.85 -11.85 -8.97
N HIS A 120 13.44 -11.39 -10.08
CA HIS A 120 14.82 -11.74 -10.44
C HIS A 120 15.87 -11.15 -9.47
N GLN A 121 15.47 -10.19 -8.62
CA GLN A 121 16.32 -9.55 -7.61
C GLN A 121 16.25 -10.31 -6.27
N ALA A 122 16.35 -11.64 -6.32
CA ALA A 122 16.11 -12.54 -5.19
C ALA A 122 16.88 -12.17 -3.91
N ARG A 123 18.14 -11.73 -4.03
CA ARG A 123 18.95 -11.31 -2.88
C ARG A 123 18.38 -10.08 -2.18
N ALA A 124 17.96 -9.08 -2.94
CA ALA A 124 17.35 -7.85 -2.39
C ALA A 124 16.02 -8.17 -1.71
N LEU A 125 15.17 -8.98 -2.36
CA LEU A 125 13.89 -9.41 -1.81
C LEU A 125 14.05 -10.22 -0.52
N GLN A 126 15.02 -11.14 -0.46
CA GLN A 126 15.32 -11.90 0.75
C GLN A 126 15.78 -10.98 1.89
N GLN A 127 16.60 -9.98 1.59
CA GLN A 127 17.07 -9.02 2.59
C GLN A 127 15.94 -8.12 3.10
N MET A 128 15.07 -7.63 2.20
CA MET A 128 13.88 -6.87 2.58
C MET A 128 12.95 -7.72 3.45
N THR A 129 12.65 -8.95 3.06
CA THR A 129 11.82 -9.89 3.83
C THR A 129 12.35 -10.09 5.24
N ARG A 130 13.67 -10.28 5.40
CA ARG A 130 14.31 -10.42 6.73
C ARG A 130 14.18 -9.15 7.57
N LYS A 131 14.40 -7.98 6.97
CA LYS A 131 14.25 -6.69 7.67
C LYS A 131 12.83 -6.47 8.14
N ILE A 132 11.85 -6.77 7.29
CA ILE A 132 10.43 -6.66 7.66
C ILE A 132 10.10 -7.61 8.81
N ALA A 133 10.56 -8.85 8.76
CA ALA A 133 10.36 -9.79 9.86
C ALA A 133 11.01 -9.30 11.18
N GLN A 134 12.19 -8.68 11.12
CA GLN A 134 12.85 -8.10 12.29
C GLN A 134 12.08 -6.90 12.85
N ALA A 135 11.64 -5.98 11.98
CA ALA A 135 10.82 -4.84 12.36
C ALA A 135 9.50 -5.28 13.03
N ALA A 136 8.78 -6.20 12.39
CA ALA A 136 7.53 -6.75 12.92
C ALA A 136 7.71 -7.40 14.29
N ASN A 137 8.78 -8.20 14.46
CA ASN A 137 9.10 -8.82 15.74
C ASN A 137 9.40 -7.78 16.83
N GLU A 138 10.06 -6.67 16.51
CA GLU A 138 10.27 -5.57 17.47
C GLU A 138 8.98 -4.80 17.80
N LEU A 139 8.02 -4.77 16.87
CA LEU A 139 6.68 -4.23 17.09
C LEU A 139 5.74 -5.22 17.80
N GLY A 140 6.19 -6.45 18.06
CA GLY A 140 5.38 -7.49 18.70
C GLY A 140 4.32 -8.12 17.81
N LEU A 141 4.43 -7.97 16.48
CA LEU A 141 3.45 -8.45 15.51
C LEU A 141 4.03 -9.57 14.63
N PRO A 142 3.25 -10.61 14.29
CA PRO A 142 3.60 -11.53 13.23
C PRO A 142 3.60 -10.82 11.86
N ALA A 143 4.49 -11.25 10.96
CA ALA A 143 4.54 -10.77 9.58
C ALA A 143 4.57 -11.91 8.58
N HIS A 144 3.77 -11.77 7.52
CA HIS A 144 3.70 -12.70 6.40
C HIS A 144 4.17 -12.03 5.12
N THR A 145 4.90 -12.77 4.30
CA THR A 145 5.34 -12.29 2.98
C THR A 145 4.54 -12.97 1.89
N VAL A 146 3.87 -12.16 1.07
CA VAL A 146 3.24 -12.61 -0.17
C VAL A 146 4.19 -12.29 -1.32
N THR A 147 4.55 -13.29 -2.11
CA THR A 147 5.41 -13.11 -3.29
C THR A 147 4.56 -13.18 -4.56
N THR A 148 4.70 -12.19 -5.44
CA THR A 148 3.89 -12.10 -6.68
C THR A 148 4.70 -11.60 -7.87
N ASN A 149 4.36 -12.07 -9.07
CA ASN A 149 4.90 -11.60 -10.34
C ASN A 149 3.97 -10.59 -11.04
N LEU A 150 2.94 -10.07 -10.36
CA LEU A 150 1.88 -9.24 -10.97
C LEU A 150 2.44 -8.12 -11.87
N ARG A 151 3.48 -7.39 -11.42
CA ARG A 151 4.15 -6.33 -12.20
C ARG A 151 4.84 -6.76 -13.49
N GLN A 152 5.00 -8.07 -13.71
CA GLN A 152 5.61 -8.65 -14.91
C GLN A 152 4.54 -9.15 -15.90
N THR A 153 3.26 -8.85 -15.63
CA THR A 153 2.12 -9.15 -16.51
C THR A 153 1.68 -7.88 -17.24
N LEU A 154 0.49 -7.87 -17.86
CA LEU A 154 -0.11 -6.69 -18.53
C LEU A 154 -0.21 -5.44 -17.64
N TRP A 155 -0.08 -5.61 -16.33
CA TRP A 155 0.09 -4.51 -15.37
C TRP A 155 1.26 -3.57 -15.71
N GLY A 156 2.29 -4.06 -16.40
CA GLY A 156 3.40 -3.24 -16.89
C GLY A 156 2.99 -2.22 -17.96
N ASP A 157 1.86 -2.44 -18.62
CA ASP A 157 1.31 -1.55 -19.66
C ASP A 157 0.28 -0.57 -19.08
N THR A 158 -0.03 -0.66 -17.78
CA THR A 158 -0.87 0.29 -17.05
C THR A 158 -0.01 1.33 -16.31
N SER A 159 -0.58 2.48 -15.97
CA SER A 159 0.10 3.43 -15.07
C SER A 159 0.13 2.87 -13.64
N TRP A 160 1.28 2.31 -13.24
CA TRP A 160 1.44 1.76 -11.89
C TRP A 160 1.16 2.81 -10.80
N SER A 161 1.75 4.00 -10.96
CA SER A 161 1.67 5.08 -9.99
C SER A 161 0.25 5.65 -9.86
N PHE A 162 -0.43 5.92 -10.97
CA PHE A 162 -1.70 6.65 -10.94
C PHE A 162 -2.94 5.75 -10.95
N VAL A 163 -2.81 4.48 -11.32
CA VAL A 163 -3.98 3.61 -11.55
C VAL A 163 -3.85 2.30 -10.81
N ALA A 164 -2.74 1.59 -11.03
CA ALA A 164 -2.72 0.15 -10.74
C ALA A 164 -2.45 -0.17 -9.25
N HIS A 165 -1.54 0.52 -8.57
CA HIS A 165 -0.95 0.00 -7.34
C HIS A 165 -1.90 -0.21 -6.15
N GLY A 166 -2.96 0.60 -5.99
CA GLY A 166 -3.99 0.37 -4.98
C GLY A 166 -4.79 -0.90 -5.29
N CYS A 167 -5.26 -1.04 -6.53
CA CYS A 167 -5.89 -2.26 -7.02
C CYS A 167 -4.99 -3.51 -6.86
N ALA A 168 -3.68 -3.36 -7.05
CA ALA A 168 -2.70 -4.45 -6.87
C ALA A 168 -2.69 -4.95 -5.44
N THR A 169 -2.71 -4.00 -4.51
CA THR A 169 -2.67 -4.23 -3.06
C THR A 169 -3.99 -4.83 -2.60
N ALA A 170 -5.11 -4.30 -3.10
CA ALA A 170 -6.45 -4.85 -2.88
C ALA A 170 -6.61 -6.27 -3.40
N PHE A 171 -6.11 -6.58 -4.60
CA PHE A 171 -6.09 -7.93 -5.15
C PHE A 171 -5.43 -8.93 -4.18
N ILE A 172 -4.26 -8.58 -3.64
CA ILE A 172 -3.54 -9.46 -2.70
C ILE A 172 -4.33 -9.68 -1.41
N ALA A 173 -4.94 -8.61 -0.88
CA ALA A 173 -5.78 -8.69 0.31
C ALA A 173 -7.03 -9.55 0.08
N LEU A 174 -7.74 -9.34 -1.03
CA LEU A 174 -8.94 -10.11 -1.39
C LEU A 174 -8.62 -11.57 -1.71
N ALA A 175 -7.44 -11.85 -2.28
CA ALA A 175 -6.97 -13.23 -2.45
C ALA A 175 -6.83 -13.98 -1.11
N LEU A 176 -6.75 -13.24 0.00
CA LEU A 176 -6.66 -13.74 1.38
C LEU A 176 -7.92 -13.43 2.21
N GLU A 177 -9.04 -13.03 1.59
CA GLU A 177 -10.28 -12.68 2.29
C GLU A 177 -10.90 -13.77 3.19
N PRO A 178 -10.64 -15.09 3.01
CA PRO A 178 -11.06 -16.08 4.01
C PRO A 178 -10.33 -15.95 5.35
N ARG A 179 -9.17 -15.27 5.40
CA ARG A 179 -8.35 -15.08 6.61
C ARG A 179 -8.56 -13.72 7.26
N TYR A 180 -8.87 -12.69 6.48
CA TYR A 180 -8.90 -11.31 6.96
C TYR A 180 -10.29 -10.68 6.77
N ARG A 181 -10.75 -9.98 7.80
CA ARG A 181 -11.99 -9.17 7.77
C ARG A 181 -11.72 -7.69 7.54
N GLN A 182 -10.49 -7.22 7.80
CA GLN A 182 -10.11 -5.83 7.57
C GLN A 182 -8.64 -5.71 7.14
N MET A 183 -8.38 -4.79 6.23
CA MET A 183 -7.05 -4.43 5.77
C MET A 183 -6.82 -2.92 5.86
N TYR A 184 -5.76 -2.52 6.55
CA TYR A 184 -5.28 -1.15 6.55
C TYR A 184 -4.27 -0.90 5.42
N LEU A 185 -4.51 0.16 4.66
CA LEU A 185 -3.63 0.68 3.62
C LEU A 185 -3.06 2.00 4.13
N ALA A 186 -1.73 2.06 4.23
CA ALA A 186 -1.06 3.27 4.68
C ALA A 186 -1.17 4.36 3.62
N ALA A 187 -1.64 5.53 4.01
CA ALA A 187 -1.76 6.69 3.14
C ALA A 187 -0.39 7.18 2.69
N SER A 188 -0.06 6.96 1.42
CA SER A 188 1.16 7.48 0.79
C SER A 188 1.04 8.95 0.38
N VAL A 189 -0.20 9.41 0.20
CA VAL A 189 -0.60 10.78 -0.07
C VAL A 189 -1.23 11.36 1.19
N ASP A 190 -1.00 12.62 1.46
CA ASP A 190 -1.66 13.31 2.57
C ASP A 190 -2.42 14.56 2.09
N SER A 191 -3.51 14.88 2.79
CA SER A 191 -4.38 16.01 2.45
C SER A 191 -3.90 17.33 3.04
N VAL A 192 -2.64 17.42 3.48
CA VAL A 192 -2.15 18.53 4.33
C VAL A 192 -0.95 19.23 3.68
N GLU A 193 -0.07 18.50 2.98
CA GLU A 193 1.12 19.02 2.30
C GLU A 193 0.82 19.34 0.81
N HIS A 194 0.42 20.60 0.58
CA HIS A 194 -0.16 21.13 -0.67
C HIS A 194 0.76 21.22 -1.92
N GLU A 195 2.03 20.81 -1.86
CA GLU A 195 2.96 21.07 -2.99
C GLU A 195 3.33 19.83 -3.80
N TYR A 196 3.23 18.63 -3.22
CA TYR A 196 3.59 17.36 -3.91
C TYR A 196 2.40 16.41 -4.08
N ASP A 197 1.42 16.48 -3.18
CA ASP A 197 0.30 15.54 -3.16
C ASP A 197 -1.01 16.16 -3.64
N THR A 198 -1.02 17.45 -4.00
CA THR A 198 -2.16 18.11 -4.64
C THR A 198 -1.81 18.72 -5.98
N ASP A 199 -2.80 18.81 -6.87
CA ASP A 199 -2.70 19.51 -8.14
C ASP A 199 -2.75 21.04 -7.94
N LYS A 200 -2.68 21.78 -9.05
CA LYS A 200 -2.72 23.26 -9.06
C LYS A 200 -4.01 23.87 -8.49
N ASN A 201 -5.07 23.08 -8.34
CA ASN A 201 -6.37 23.50 -7.81
C ASN A 201 -6.50 23.14 -6.31
N GLY A 202 -5.53 22.43 -5.74
CA GLY A 202 -5.55 21.96 -4.36
C GLY A 202 -6.25 20.61 -4.19
N ASP A 203 -6.61 19.93 -5.28
CA ASP A 203 -7.20 18.59 -5.25
C ASP A 203 -6.08 17.55 -5.13
N LEU A 204 -6.31 16.43 -4.44
CA LEU A 204 -5.31 15.38 -4.32
C LEU A 204 -4.91 14.82 -5.71
N ASN A 205 -3.62 14.58 -5.90
CA ASN A 205 -3.09 13.96 -7.10
C ASN A 205 -3.68 12.55 -7.27
N PRO A 206 -3.95 12.12 -8.52
CA PRO A 206 -4.70 10.89 -8.83
C PRO A 206 -3.83 9.63 -8.67
N TRP A 207 -3.33 9.38 -7.47
CA TRP A 207 -2.52 8.21 -7.17
C TRP A 207 -3.41 6.95 -7.12
N GLY A 208 -2.86 5.81 -7.58
CA GLY A 208 -3.61 4.56 -7.66
C GLY A 208 -4.05 3.98 -6.30
N SER A 209 -3.45 4.42 -5.20
CA SER A 209 -3.97 4.29 -3.84
C SER A 209 -4.34 5.69 -3.36
N HIS A 210 -5.61 5.88 -3.03
CA HIS A 210 -6.19 7.20 -2.80
C HIS A 210 -7.31 7.13 -1.76
N PRO A 211 -7.51 8.15 -0.91
CA PRO A 211 -8.58 8.15 0.10
C PRO A 211 -9.99 7.90 -0.45
N GLU A 212 -10.27 8.31 -1.69
CA GLU A 212 -11.56 8.09 -2.35
C GLU A 212 -11.69 6.72 -3.04
N ILE A 213 -10.56 6.05 -3.31
CA ILE A 213 -10.50 4.77 -4.03
C ILE A 213 -10.37 3.59 -3.08
N ASP A 214 -9.46 3.69 -2.11
CA ASP A 214 -9.08 2.56 -1.26
C ASP A 214 -10.24 1.98 -0.44
N PRO A 215 -11.16 2.79 0.14
CA PRO A 215 -12.33 2.25 0.82
C PRO A 215 -13.29 1.49 -0.11
N LEU A 216 -13.33 1.83 -1.41
CA LEU A 216 -14.19 1.21 -2.42
C LEU A 216 -13.73 -0.20 -2.81
N PHE A 217 -12.55 -0.64 -2.35
CA PHE A 217 -12.13 -2.04 -2.45
C PHE A 217 -12.85 -2.97 -1.47
N SER A 218 -13.68 -2.43 -0.58
CA SER A 218 -14.41 -3.24 0.41
C SER A 218 -15.46 -4.15 -0.23
N SER A 219 -15.56 -5.36 0.30
CA SER A 219 -16.67 -6.29 0.06
C SER A 219 -17.58 -6.34 1.28
N SER A 220 -18.70 -7.07 1.21
CA SER A 220 -19.56 -7.30 2.38
C SER A 220 -18.84 -8.05 3.53
N HIS A 221 -17.75 -8.76 3.22
CA HIS A 221 -17.01 -9.58 4.17
C HIS A 221 -15.59 -9.08 4.48
N MET A 222 -15.08 -8.06 3.78
CA MET A 222 -13.73 -7.55 4.02
C MET A 222 -13.69 -6.03 3.85
N ARG A 223 -13.32 -5.32 4.91
CA ARG A 223 -13.23 -3.85 4.93
C ARG A 223 -11.83 -3.38 4.56
N PHE A 224 -11.74 -2.39 3.69
CA PHE A 224 -10.52 -1.66 3.40
C PHE A 224 -10.53 -0.30 4.09
N VAL A 225 -9.44 0.04 4.76
CA VAL A 225 -9.29 1.31 5.49
C VAL A 225 -8.04 2.02 5.02
N HIS A 226 -8.23 3.18 4.38
CA HIS A 226 -7.13 4.09 4.07
C HIS A 226 -6.76 4.87 5.34
N HIS A 227 -5.55 4.66 5.86
CA HIS A 227 -5.17 5.14 7.18
C HIS A 227 -4.04 6.17 7.12
N GLY A 228 -4.23 7.30 7.81
CA GLY A 228 -3.20 8.31 8.01
C GLY A 228 -3.16 9.42 6.96
N ALA A 229 -4.21 9.60 6.17
CA ALA A 229 -4.27 10.67 5.16
C ALA A 229 -4.40 12.07 5.78
N GLU A 230 -4.90 12.15 7.02
CA GLU A 230 -5.02 13.38 7.80
C GLU A 230 -3.69 13.88 8.40
N THR A 231 -2.63 13.09 8.28
CA THR A 231 -1.31 13.39 8.85
C THR A 231 -0.27 13.56 7.73
N GLY A 232 0.33 14.75 7.63
CA GLY A 232 1.39 15.07 6.66
C GLY A 232 2.64 14.20 6.78
N ARG A 233 3.38 13.95 5.70
CA ARG A 233 4.58 13.09 5.72
C ARG A 233 5.64 13.53 6.74
N PHE A 234 5.92 14.83 6.88
CA PHE A 234 6.87 15.30 7.90
C PHE A 234 6.35 15.01 9.31
N GLU A 235 5.05 15.19 9.53
CA GLU A 235 4.39 14.93 10.81
C GLU A 235 4.33 13.43 11.14
N LYS A 236 4.08 12.58 10.15
CA LYS A 236 4.23 11.11 10.26
C LYS A 236 5.63 10.77 10.74
N MET A 237 6.66 11.32 10.08
CA MET A 237 8.05 11.11 10.48
C MET A 237 8.30 11.59 11.92
N ARG A 238 7.80 12.79 12.29
CA ARG A 238 7.93 13.35 13.64
C ARG A 238 7.43 12.40 14.72
N LYS A 239 6.28 11.74 14.48
CA LYS A 239 5.69 10.78 15.42
C LYS A 239 6.51 9.50 15.56
N ILE A 240 7.17 9.05 14.49
CA ILE A 240 7.84 7.73 14.47
C ILE A 240 9.37 7.77 14.64
N ALA A 241 10.01 8.93 14.42
CA ALA A 241 11.47 9.05 14.28
C ALA A 241 12.28 8.56 15.50
N VAL A 242 11.69 8.64 16.69
CA VAL A 242 12.35 8.22 17.95
C VAL A 242 12.07 6.77 18.31
N HIS A 243 11.21 6.06 17.56
CA HIS A 243 10.87 4.68 17.87
C HIS A 243 12.03 3.74 17.51
N PRO A 244 12.50 2.85 18.42
CA PRO A 244 13.67 2.00 18.17
C PRO A 244 13.56 1.12 16.93
N ALA A 245 12.37 0.57 16.65
CA ALA A 245 12.15 -0.24 15.45
C ALA A 245 12.30 0.58 14.16
N VAL A 246 11.90 1.85 14.17
CA VAL A 246 12.02 2.76 13.02
C VAL A 246 13.49 3.10 12.80
N GLN A 247 14.21 3.48 13.87
CA GLN A 247 15.63 3.79 13.82
C GLN A 247 16.48 2.63 13.27
N ARG A 248 16.11 1.38 13.56
CA ARG A 248 16.81 0.18 13.10
C ARG A 248 16.39 -0.30 11.72
N HIS A 249 15.11 -0.19 11.37
CA HIS A 249 14.54 -0.92 10.23
C HIS A 249 13.86 -0.08 9.16
N LEU A 250 13.78 1.26 9.30
CA LEU A 250 13.19 2.13 8.27
C LEU A 250 13.82 1.88 6.89
N SER A 251 12.99 1.69 5.88
CA SER A 251 13.38 1.36 4.52
C SER A 251 12.63 2.23 3.52
N VAL A 252 13.34 3.21 2.94
CA VAL A 252 12.76 4.16 1.97
C VAL A 252 13.38 4.04 0.57
N CYS A 253 14.44 3.25 0.44
CA CYS A 253 15.23 3.21 -0.78
C CYS A 253 14.67 2.29 -1.86
N TYR A 254 14.41 2.87 -3.02
CA TYR A 254 13.98 2.13 -4.21
C TYR A 254 15.13 1.83 -5.20
N GLN A 255 16.37 2.26 -4.94
CA GLN A 255 17.49 2.10 -5.89
C GLN A 255 18.54 1.07 -5.46
N SER A 256 18.60 0.70 -4.18
CA SER A 256 19.66 -0.17 -3.68
C SER A 256 19.54 -1.60 -4.20
N LYS A 257 20.69 -2.17 -4.58
CA LYS A 257 20.81 -3.56 -5.05
C LYS A 257 20.75 -4.59 -3.93
N ASP A 258 21.02 -4.16 -2.70
CA ASP A 258 21.03 -4.99 -1.50
C ASP A 258 19.83 -4.70 -0.57
N GLY A 259 18.90 -3.81 -0.94
CA GLY A 259 17.76 -3.49 -0.08
C GLY A 259 18.12 -2.70 1.19
N ARG A 260 19.31 -2.06 1.24
CA ARG A 260 19.63 -1.04 2.27
C ARG A 260 19.23 0.35 1.83
N ASN A 261 19.16 1.29 2.78
CA ASN A 261 19.04 2.70 2.41
C ASN A 261 20.36 3.16 1.79
N CYS A 262 20.33 3.68 0.57
CA CYS A 262 21.56 4.05 -0.13
C CYS A 262 22.16 5.38 0.33
N GLY A 263 21.39 6.22 1.04
CA GLY A 263 21.86 7.52 1.54
C GLY A 263 22.13 8.60 0.48
N HIS A 264 21.79 8.34 -0.79
CA HIS A 264 22.11 9.25 -1.90
C HIS A 264 20.98 9.45 -2.92
N CYS A 265 19.90 8.66 -2.91
CA CYS A 265 18.72 8.93 -3.74
C CYS A 265 17.80 9.96 -3.08
N SER A 266 16.89 10.57 -3.84
CA SER A 266 15.94 11.58 -3.33
C SER A 266 15.19 11.11 -2.08
N LYS A 267 14.57 9.92 -2.12
CA LYS A 267 13.85 9.34 -0.97
C LYS A 267 14.75 9.17 0.27
N CYS A 268 15.99 8.69 0.09
CA CYS A 268 16.92 8.56 1.21
C CYS A 268 17.36 9.92 1.74
N LEU A 269 17.69 10.88 0.88
CA LEU A 269 18.15 12.21 1.30
C LEU A 269 17.06 12.98 2.03
N ILE A 270 15.80 12.92 1.55
CA ILE A 270 14.65 13.52 2.21
C ILE A 270 14.41 12.87 3.58
N ALA A 271 14.37 11.54 3.65
CA ALA A 271 14.17 10.83 4.92
C ALA A 271 15.29 11.13 5.94
N THR A 272 16.54 11.17 5.48
CA THR A 272 17.68 11.56 6.32
C THR A 272 17.55 12.99 6.82
N ALA A 273 17.19 13.94 5.96
CA ALA A 273 16.99 15.34 6.36
C ALA A 273 15.86 15.50 7.39
N MET A 274 14.75 14.77 7.21
CA MET A 274 13.66 14.74 8.19
C MET A 274 14.13 14.17 9.54
N LEU A 275 14.80 13.01 9.53
CA LEU A 275 15.33 12.39 10.75
C LEU A 275 16.33 13.29 11.48
N ASP A 276 17.19 13.99 10.75
CA ASP A 276 18.20 14.89 11.34
C ASP A 276 17.55 16.12 11.97
N THR A 277 16.59 16.73 11.25
CA THR A 277 15.78 17.85 11.77
C THR A 277 15.04 17.47 13.05
N LEU A 278 14.62 16.22 13.15
CA LEU A 278 13.88 15.67 14.30
C LEU A 278 14.81 15.11 15.40
N GLY A 279 16.13 15.19 15.23
CA GLY A 279 17.12 14.67 16.20
C GLY A 279 17.20 13.15 16.29
N GLY A 280 16.62 12.41 15.34
CA GLY A 280 16.63 10.94 15.30
C GLY A 280 17.70 10.34 14.40
N TYR A 281 18.43 11.14 13.61
CA TYR A 281 19.39 10.64 12.64
C TYR A 281 20.59 9.93 13.30
N GLU A 282 21.12 10.45 14.40
CA GLU A 282 22.27 9.83 15.08
C GLU A 282 21.98 8.39 15.53
N GLN A 283 20.73 8.09 15.90
CA GLN A 283 20.30 6.76 16.33
C GLN A 283 19.80 5.88 15.18
N ALA A 284 19.60 6.45 13.98
CA ALA A 284 19.04 5.77 12.83
C ALA A 284 20.03 4.82 12.14
N THR A 285 20.34 3.69 12.79
CA THR A 285 21.22 2.63 12.27
C THR A 285 20.76 1.97 10.96
N CYS A 286 19.54 2.26 10.49
CA CYS A 286 19.08 1.92 9.14
C CYS A 286 19.77 2.75 8.02
N PHE A 287 20.50 3.80 8.38
CA PHE A 287 21.39 4.57 7.51
C PHE A 287 22.85 4.43 7.97
N ASP A 288 23.79 4.69 7.06
CA ASP A 288 25.23 4.67 7.37
C ASP A 288 25.70 5.92 8.17
N ASN A 289 24.79 6.81 8.57
CA ASN A 289 25.04 8.03 9.33
C ASN A 289 26.18 8.91 8.78
N ASP A 290 26.26 9.01 7.45
CA ASP A 290 27.26 9.83 6.77
C ASP A 290 26.90 11.33 6.88
N PRO A 291 27.68 12.15 7.60
CA PRO A 291 27.41 13.58 7.77
C PRO A 291 27.54 14.38 6.46
N ALA A 292 28.13 13.82 5.41
CA ALA A 292 28.24 14.46 4.10
C ALA A 292 26.92 14.47 3.31
N TYR A 293 25.83 13.93 3.86
CA TYR A 293 24.53 13.90 3.19
C TYR A 293 23.99 15.30 2.88
N THR A 294 24.27 16.30 3.72
CA THR A 294 23.84 17.70 3.54
C THR A 294 24.34 18.30 2.22
N GLY A 295 25.60 18.02 1.85
CA GLY A 295 26.15 18.44 0.56
C GLY A 295 25.55 17.69 -0.64
N ARG A 296 24.99 16.48 -0.44
CA ARG A 296 24.21 15.77 -1.47
C ARG A 296 22.82 16.37 -1.62
N LEU A 297 22.18 16.75 -0.51
CA LEU A 297 20.87 17.39 -0.50
C LEU A 297 20.87 18.73 -1.25
N GLN A 298 21.91 19.56 -1.08
CA GLN A 298 22.07 20.82 -1.82
C GLN A 298 22.18 20.66 -3.35
N ARG A 299 22.55 19.46 -3.81
CA ARG A 299 22.66 19.12 -5.24
C ARG A 299 21.46 18.34 -5.75
N LEU A 300 20.49 18.04 -4.89
CA LEU A 300 19.27 17.37 -5.28
C LEU A 300 18.51 18.29 -6.22
N ARG A 301 18.32 17.85 -7.46
CA ARG A 301 17.36 18.47 -8.36
C ARG A 301 16.04 17.78 -8.08
N VAL A 302 15.06 18.55 -7.65
CA VAL A 302 13.67 18.11 -7.74
C VAL A 302 13.35 18.20 -9.23
N GLU A 303 13.21 17.03 -9.86
CA GLU A 303 12.69 16.98 -11.23
C GLU A 303 11.18 17.21 -11.11
N ASP A 304 10.68 18.23 -11.81
CA ASP A 304 9.26 18.57 -11.91
C ASP A 304 8.45 17.43 -12.57
#